data_AF-A0A9X1SRB2-F1
#
_entry.id   AF-A0A9X1SRB2-F1
#
_cell.length_a   1.000
_cell.length_b   1.000
_cell.length_c   1.000
_cell.angle_alpha   90.00
_cell.angle_beta   90.00
_cell.angle_gamma   90.00
#
_symmetry.space_group_name_H-M   'P 1'
#
loop_
_entity.id
_entity.type
_entity.pdbx_description
1 polymer ?
#
loop_
_entity_poly.entity_id
_entity_poly.type
_entity_poly.pdbx_seq_one_letter_code
_entity_poly.pdbx_strand_id
1 'polypeptide(L)'
;MTAAVTEAVLAHLTDEQQKAIHDLLEAERHHTIHYWTVLNELRAQGQLTEWYREKGAGSHAQMEAFRADRTKVNQALFGCDSLNEWENFDEEALREVL
;
A
#
# COMPACT_ATOMS: atom_id res chain seq x y z
N MET A 1 2.67 -16.27 25.04
CA MET A 1 1.24 -16.28 25.38
C MET A 1 0.45 -16.27 24.07
N THR A 2 -0.22 -17.39 23.80
CA THR A 2 -1.38 -17.60 22.93
C THR A 2 -1.43 -16.90 21.55
N ALA A 3 -0.94 -17.62 20.55
CA ALA A 3 -1.32 -17.52 19.15
C ALA A 3 -2.77 -18.04 18.94
N ALA A 4 -3.74 -17.29 19.47
CA ALA A 4 -5.16 -17.58 19.32
C ALA A 4 -5.91 -16.25 19.22
N VAL A 5 -5.97 -15.70 18.00
CA VAL A 5 -7.14 -15.12 17.32
C VAL A 5 -6.61 -14.48 16.03
N THR A 6 -6.54 -15.25 14.96
CA THR A 6 -6.68 -14.73 13.59
C THR A 6 -7.41 -15.81 12.80
N GLU A 7 -8.59 -16.19 13.28
CA GLU A 7 -9.62 -16.48 12.30
C GLU A 7 -9.78 -15.15 11.55
N ALA A 8 -9.47 -15.14 10.25
CA ALA A 8 -9.41 -13.93 9.46
C ALA A 8 -10.63 -13.08 9.78
N VAL A 9 -10.45 -11.79 10.10
CA VAL A 9 -11.56 -10.90 10.53
C VAL A 9 -12.73 -10.99 9.55
N LEU A 10 -12.42 -11.21 8.28
CA LEU A 10 -13.36 -11.40 7.19
C LEU A 10 -14.21 -12.69 7.27
N ALA A 11 -13.74 -13.75 7.92
CA ALA A 11 -14.48 -15.01 8.07
C ALA A 11 -15.84 -14.84 8.78
N HIS A 12 -16.01 -13.73 9.51
CA HIS A 12 -17.24 -13.38 10.22
C HIS A 12 -18.17 -12.46 9.41
N LEU A 13 -17.79 -12.11 8.18
CA LEU A 13 -18.50 -11.18 7.32
C LEU A 13 -19.12 -11.90 6.12
N THR A 14 -20.21 -11.34 5.59
CA THR A 14 -20.80 -11.83 4.33
C THR A 14 -19.87 -11.53 3.15
N ASP A 15 -20.02 -12.27 2.06
CA ASP A 15 -19.24 -12.04 0.83
C ASP A 15 -19.38 -10.60 0.32
N GLU A 16 -20.57 -9.99 0.45
CA GLU A 16 -20.82 -8.59 0.08
C GLU A 16 -20.03 -7.61 0.96
N GLN A 17 -19.95 -7.86 2.26
CA GLN A 17 -19.17 -7.05 3.19
C GLN A 17 -17.66 -7.20 2.96
N GLN A 18 -17.19 -8.42 2.69
CA GLN A 18 -15.79 -8.67 2.35
C GLN A 18 -15.41 -7.94 1.04
N LYS A 19 -16.28 -8.01 0.03
CA LYS A 19 -16.10 -7.27 -1.22
C LYS A 19 -16.08 -5.75 -1.01
N ALA A 20 -16.98 -5.22 -0.18
CA ALA A 20 -17.00 -3.78 0.11
C ALA A 20 -15.69 -3.32 0.80
N ILE A 21 -15.16 -4.12 1.73
CA ILE A 21 -13.87 -3.83 2.38
C ILE A 21 -12.73 -3.85 1.35
N HIS A 22 -12.71 -4.85 0.47
CA HIS A 22 -11.73 -4.91 -0.63
C HIS A 22 -11.78 -3.63 -1.49
N ASP A 23 -12.96 -3.27 -2.00
CA ASP A 23 -13.13 -2.13 -2.91
C ASP A 23 -12.75 -0.79 -2.22
N LEU A 24 -13.03 -0.64 -0.91
CA LEU A 24 -12.61 0.51 -0.12
C LEU A 24 -11.09 0.59 0.08
N LEU A 25 -10.43 -0.54 0.34
CA LEU A 25 -8.98 -0.61 0.45
C LEU A 25 -8.30 -0.28 -0.87
N GLU A 26 -8.82 -0.78 -1.99
CA GLU A 26 -8.30 -0.46 -3.32
C GLU A 26 -8.41 1.04 -3.63
N ALA A 27 -9.54 1.67 -3.29
CA ALA A 27 -9.74 3.11 -3.46
C ALA A 27 -8.76 3.94 -2.62
N GLU A 28 -8.53 3.57 -1.36
CA GLU A 28 -7.54 4.23 -0.48
C GLU A 28 -6.11 4.08 -1.03
N ARG A 29 -5.74 2.86 -1.47
CA ARG A 29 -4.40 2.59 -2.01
C ARG A 29 -4.13 3.35 -3.30
N HIS A 30 -5.11 3.45 -4.20
CA HIS A 30 -5.01 4.28 -5.39
C HIS A 30 -4.78 5.76 -5.05
N HIS A 31 -5.48 6.26 -4.04
CA HIS A 31 -5.29 7.62 -3.57
C HIS A 31 -3.88 7.85 -3.00
N THR A 32 -3.39 6.90 -2.20
CA THR A 32 -2.04 6.96 -1.61
C THR A 32 -0.95 6.90 -2.69
N ILE A 33 -1.09 6.04 -3.70
CA ILE A 33 -0.18 5.99 -4.86
C ILE A 33 -0.18 7.34 -5.60
N HIS A 34 -1.36 7.90 -5.87
CA HIS A 34 -1.48 9.20 -6.55
C HIS A 34 -0.73 10.30 -5.78
N TYR A 35 -0.94 10.40 -4.47
CA TYR A 35 -0.24 11.38 -3.64
C TYR A 35 1.26 11.15 -3.60
N TRP A 36 1.70 9.89 -3.49
CA TRP A 36 3.12 9.57 -3.53
C TRP A 36 3.75 10.00 -4.86
N THR A 37 3.08 9.77 -5.99
CA THR A 37 3.57 10.18 -7.33
C THR A 37 3.75 11.70 -7.40
N VAL A 38 2.74 12.48 -6.98
CA VAL A 38 2.84 13.95 -6.95
C VAL A 38 4.00 14.41 -6.06
N LEU A 39 4.17 13.80 -4.88
CA LEU A 39 5.27 14.12 -3.97
C LEU A 39 6.63 13.74 -4.56
N ASN A 40 6.72 12.61 -5.27
CA ASN A 40 7.93 12.15 -5.93
C ASN A 40 8.35 13.11 -7.05
N GLU A 41 7.40 13.57 -7.86
CA GLU A 41 7.64 14.58 -8.91
C GLU A 41 8.12 15.90 -8.32
N LEU A 42 7.42 16.43 -7.29
CA LEU A 42 7.84 17.65 -6.59
C LEU A 42 9.23 17.49 -5.96
N ARG A 43 9.55 16.32 -5.43
CA ARG A 43 10.87 16.00 -4.87
C ARG A 43 11.94 16.02 -5.98
N ALA A 44 11.69 15.37 -7.10
CA ALA A 44 12.61 15.29 -8.24
C ALA A 44 12.88 16.67 -8.85
N GLN A 45 11.88 17.55 -8.86
CA GLN A 45 12.01 18.93 -9.33
C GLN A 45 12.58 19.89 -8.27
N GLY A 46 12.87 19.42 -7.06
CA GLY A 46 13.35 20.26 -5.95
C GLY A 46 12.31 21.21 -5.36
N GLN A 47 11.04 21.08 -5.74
CA GLN A 47 9.92 21.94 -5.34
C GLN A 47 9.27 21.55 -4.01
N LEU A 48 9.55 20.34 -3.51
CA LEU A 48 9.07 19.90 -2.20
C LEU A 48 9.66 20.78 -1.09
N THR A 49 8.91 21.07 -0.01
CA THR A 49 9.49 21.85 1.10
C THR A 49 10.54 21.03 1.86
N GLU A 50 11.41 21.71 2.61
CA GLU A 50 12.45 21.05 3.42
C GLU A 50 11.86 20.05 4.42
N TRP A 51 10.80 20.44 5.12
CA TRP A 51 10.11 19.56 6.08
C TRP A 51 9.64 18.25 5.46
N TYR A 52 9.03 18.29 4.27
CA TYR A 52 8.58 17.07 3.57
C TYR A 52 9.76 16.22 3.08
N ARG A 53 10.85 16.85 2.60
CA ARG A 53 12.07 16.14 2.18
C ARG A 53 12.72 15.39 3.34
N GLU A 54 12.86 16.03 4.50
CA GLU A 54 13.45 15.40 5.69
C GLU A 54 12.63 14.21 6.20
N LYS A 55 11.32 14.21 5.97
CA LYS A 55 10.43 13.07 6.27
C LYS A 55 10.45 11.99 5.19
N GLY A 56 11.23 12.16 4.13
CA GLY A 56 11.32 11.19 3.03
C GLY A 56 10.05 11.12 2.17
N ALA A 57 9.25 12.18 2.13
CA ALA A 57 8.02 12.19 1.34
C ALA A 57 8.33 12.06 -0.17
N GLY A 58 7.56 11.24 -0.88
CA GLY A 58 7.78 10.91 -2.30
C GLY A 58 9.08 10.13 -2.53
N SER A 59 9.69 9.53 -1.50
CA SER A 59 10.88 8.69 -1.66
C SER A 59 10.52 7.23 -1.91
N HIS A 60 11.45 6.48 -2.49
CA HIS A 60 11.32 5.03 -2.63
C HIS A 60 11.18 4.35 -1.25
N ALA A 61 11.91 4.81 -0.23
CA ALA A 61 11.78 4.29 1.13
C ALA A 61 10.37 4.45 1.72
N GLN A 62 9.67 5.56 1.42
CA GLN A 62 8.27 5.73 1.81
C GLN A 62 7.35 4.73 1.09
N MET A 63 7.59 4.49 -0.21
CA MET A 63 6.82 3.51 -0.98
C MET A 63 7.02 2.09 -0.45
N GLU A 64 8.26 1.71 -0.11
CA GLU A 64 8.57 0.40 0.49
C GLU A 64 7.89 0.23 1.85
N ALA A 65 7.90 1.26 2.70
CA ALA A 65 7.17 1.23 3.96
C ALA A 65 5.66 1.04 3.76
N PHE A 66 5.07 1.76 2.80
CA PHE A 66 3.66 1.59 2.43
C PHE A 66 3.36 0.17 1.93
N ARG A 67 4.19 -0.40 1.06
CA ARG A 67 4.06 -1.78 0.57
C ARG A 67 4.12 -2.80 1.72
N ALA A 68 5.05 -2.62 2.65
CA ALA A 68 5.17 -3.50 3.81
C ALA A 68 3.93 -3.44 4.72
N ASP A 69 3.38 -2.25 4.96
CA ASP A 69 2.17 -2.10 5.75
C ASP A 69 0.94 -2.64 5.02
N ARG A 70 0.86 -2.47 3.70
CA ARG A 70 -0.15 -3.11 2.85
C ARG A 70 -0.14 -4.63 3.00
N THR A 71 1.03 -5.27 2.93
CA THR A 71 1.18 -6.72 3.12
C THR A 71 0.70 -7.16 4.50
N LYS A 72 1.03 -6.43 5.56
CA LYS A 72 0.53 -6.73 6.92
C LYS A 72 -1.00 -6.66 7.00
N VAL A 73 -1.61 -5.65 6.37
CA VAL A 73 -3.07 -5.52 6.31
C VAL A 73 -3.69 -6.67 5.52
N ASN A 74 -3.11 -7.02 4.37
CA ASN A 74 -3.58 -8.14 3.56
C ASN A 74 -3.51 -9.46 4.34
N GLN A 75 -2.42 -9.72 5.04
CA GLN A 75 -2.27 -10.90 5.90
C GLN A 75 -3.28 -10.92 7.04
N ALA A 76 -3.51 -9.78 7.70
CA ALA A 76 -4.45 -9.70 8.83
C ALA A 76 -5.91 -9.89 8.40
N LEU A 77 -6.29 -9.37 7.23
CA LEU A 77 -7.67 -9.41 6.75
C LEU A 77 -7.97 -10.66 5.92
N PHE A 78 -7.09 -11.01 4.98
CA PHE A 78 -7.31 -12.02 3.94
C PHE A 78 -6.38 -13.24 4.05
N GLY A 79 -5.33 -13.18 4.88
CA GLY A 79 -4.36 -14.28 5.02
C GLY A 79 -3.45 -14.47 3.81
N CYS A 80 -3.30 -13.45 2.96
CA CYS A 80 -2.42 -13.44 1.80
C CYS A 80 -1.59 -12.15 1.74
N ASP A 81 -0.52 -12.14 0.94
CA ASP A 81 0.35 -10.96 0.81
C ASP A 81 -0.20 -9.91 -0.16
N SER A 82 -1.05 -10.35 -1.11
CA SER A 82 -1.50 -9.57 -2.26
C SER A 82 -2.96 -9.93 -2.59
N LEU A 83 -3.76 -8.93 -2.99
CA LEU A 83 -5.17 -9.11 -3.38
C LEU A 83 -5.36 -9.22 -4.89
N ASN A 84 -4.35 -8.86 -5.68
CA ASN A 84 -4.43 -8.79 -7.14
C ASN A 84 -3.04 -9.01 -7.78
N GLU A 85 -3.01 -9.62 -8.96
CA GLU A 85 -1.76 -9.92 -9.68
C GLU A 85 -0.92 -8.67 -9.98
N TRP A 86 -1.57 -7.52 -10.17
CA TRP A 86 -0.92 -6.22 -10.38
C TRP A 86 -0.25 -5.64 -9.11
N GLU A 87 -0.58 -6.15 -7.92
CA GLU A 87 0.11 -5.77 -6.68
C GLU A 87 1.46 -6.48 -6.53
N ASN A 88 1.72 -7.50 -7.35
CA ASN A 88 3.00 -8.19 -7.49
C ASN A 88 3.90 -7.53 -8.56
N PHE A 89 3.62 -6.27 -8.97
CA PHE A 89 4.45 -5.57 -9.95
C PHE A 89 5.90 -5.53 -9.49
N ASP A 90 6.70 -6.34 -10.18
CA ASP A 90 8.13 -6.51 -9.99
C ASP A 90 8.83 -5.14 -10.11
N GLU A 91 9.75 -4.84 -9.18
CA GLU A 91 10.52 -3.59 -9.18
C GLU A 91 11.27 -3.36 -10.50
N GLU A 92 11.51 -4.43 -11.26
CA GLU A 92 12.11 -4.41 -12.59
C GLU A 92 11.30 -3.59 -13.61
N ALA A 93 9.95 -3.62 -13.53
CA ALA A 93 9.10 -2.83 -14.43
C ALA A 93 9.15 -1.31 -14.14
N LEU A 94 9.44 -0.92 -12.89
CA LEU A 94 9.60 0.50 -12.52
C LEU A 94 10.97 1.06 -12.93
N ARG A 95 11.98 0.20 -13.13
CA ARG A 95 13.30 0.62 -13.64
C ARG A 95 13.32 0.93 -15.13
N GLU A 96 12.37 0.41 -15.91
CA GLU A 96 12.29 0.70 -17.35
C GLU A 96 11.60 2.05 -17.67
N VAL A 97 10.93 2.66 -16.69
CA VAL A 97 10.12 3.89 -16.86
C VAL A 97 10.82 5.14 -16.28
N LEU A 98 11.93 4.97 -15.54
CA LEU A 98 12.75 6.06 -14.97
C LEU A 98 14.15 6.09 -15.60
#